data_AF-A0A7X5TFY0-F1
#
_entry.id   AF-A0A7X5TFY0-F1
#
_cell.length_a   1.000
_cell.length_b   1.000
_cell.length_c   1.000
_cell.angle_alpha   90.00
_cell.angle_beta   90.00
_cell.angle_gamma   90.00
#
_symmetry.space_group_name_H-M   'P 1'
#
loop_
_entity.id
_entity.type
_entity.pdbx_description
1 polymer ?
#
loop_
_entity_poly.entity_id
_entity_poly.type
_entity_poly.pdbx_seq_one_letter_code
_entity_poly.pdbx_strand_id
1 'polypeptide(L)'
;MELSIFLAKFLGIYMLLFIGIRLLRRNQIHRAIEEIFGSRSALALSGLISLMLGLAIVIGHPIWEVNWRGLITLIGYFAIFKGFVRLGYPEHARKYVTRLLEGPGCTFMCTLLFLLGAYLTYCGFTA
;
A
#
# COMPACT_ATOMS: atom_id res chain seq x y z
N MET A 1 -13.32 4.45 17.53
CA MET A 1 -12.17 5.36 17.71
C MET A 1 -10.87 4.60 17.90
N GLU A 2 -10.79 3.65 18.84
CA GLU A 2 -9.60 2.81 19.08
C GLU A 2 -9.03 2.15 17.83
N LEU A 3 -9.88 1.46 17.05
CA LEU A 3 -9.44 0.75 15.84
C LEU A 3 -8.97 1.72 14.73
N SER A 4 -9.59 2.91 14.63
CA SER A 4 -9.16 3.97 13.71
C SER A 4 -7.75 4.47 14.06
N ILE A 5 -7.50 4.73 15.34
CA ILE A 5 -6.20 5.19 15.86
C ILE A 5 -5.13 4.10 15.65
N PHE A 6 -5.47 2.86 15.95
CA PHE A 6 -4.59 1.71 15.70
C PHE A 6 -4.22 1.60 14.21
N LEU A 7 -5.21 1.64 13.31
CA LEU A 7 -4.97 1.59 11.87
C LEU A 7 -4.15 2.78 11.37
N ALA A 8 -4.39 3.99 11.88
CA ALA A 8 -3.60 5.17 11.53
C ALA A 8 -2.13 5.00 11.90
N LYS A 9 -1.84 4.57 13.13
CA LYS A 9 -0.48 4.28 13.60
C LYS A 9 0.15 3.16 12.77
N PHE A 10 -0.56 2.06 12.58
CA PHE A 10 -0.07 0.89 11.85
C PHE A 10 0.27 1.22 10.39
N LEU A 11 -0.70 1.78 9.64
CA LEU A 11 -0.52 2.12 8.23
C LEU A 11 0.50 3.25 8.05
N GLY A 12 0.46 4.27 8.90
CA GLY A 12 1.39 5.39 8.87
C GLY A 12 2.84 4.94 9.04
N ILE A 13 3.13 4.21 10.13
CA ILE A 13 4.46 3.69 10.42
C ILE A 13 4.90 2.70 9.32
N TYR A 14 4.01 1.81 8.87
CA TYR A 14 4.31 0.87 7.79
C TYR A 14 4.76 1.59 6.51
N MET A 15 4.04 2.63 6.09
CA MET A 15 4.39 3.42 4.91
C MET A 15 5.75 4.10 5.06
N LEU A 16 6.02 4.71 6.21
CA LEU A 16 7.30 5.36 6.50
C LEU A 16 8.47 4.37 6.51
N LEU A 17 8.31 3.21 7.16
CA LEU A 17 9.33 2.16 7.19
C LEU A 17 9.61 1.62 5.79
N PHE A 18 8.57 1.36 5.00
CA PHE A 18 8.74 0.86 3.64
C PHE A 18 9.56 1.83 2.77
N ILE A 19 9.30 3.13 2.89
CA ILE A 19 10.03 4.17 2.16
C ILE A 19 11.45 4.31 2.67
N GLY A 20 11.65 4.29 3.99
CA GLY A 20 12.98 4.32 4.60
C GLY A 20 13.85 3.17 4.08
N ILE A 21 13.35 1.95 4.12
CA ILE A 21 14.07 0.77 3.60
C ILE A 21 14.36 0.91 2.11
N ARG A 22 13.38 1.39 1.32
CA ARG A 22 13.56 1.62 -0.11
C ARG A 22 14.64 2.66 -0.41
N LEU A 23 14.73 3.73 0.37
CA LEU A 23 15.77 4.76 0.21
C LEU A 23 17.16 4.20 0.55
N LEU A 24 17.26 3.42 1.63
CA LEU A 24 18.53 2.80 2.05
C LEU A 24 18.98 1.69 1.09
N ARG A 25 18.05 0.92 0.53
CA ARG A 25 18.32 -0.29 -0.26
C ARG A 25 17.62 -0.28 -1.61
N ARG A 26 17.71 0.84 -2.34
CA ARG A 26 17.01 1.08 -3.62
C ARG A 26 17.12 -0.11 -4.59
N ASN A 27 18.33 -0.58 -4.86
CA ASN A 27 18.57 -1.67 -5.82
C ASN A 27 18.02 -3.02 -5.33
N GLN A 28 18.10 -3.32 -4.04
CA GLN A 28 17.59 -4.59 -3.50
C GLN A 28 16.06 -4.61 -3.54
N ILE A 29 15.40 -3.51 -3.13
CA ILE A 29 13.94 -3.41 -3.16
C ILE A 29 13.42 -3.41 -4.61
N HIS A 30 14.13 -2.76 -5.53
CA HIS A 30 13.78 -2.83 -6.96
C HIS A 30 13.77 -4.27 -7.47
N ARG A 31 14.87 -5.01 -7.25
CA ARG A 31 14.99 -6.42 -7.67
C ARG A 31 13.93 -7.31 -7.00
N ALA A 32 13.68 -7.11 -5.71
CA ALA A 32 12.65 -7.87 -5.00
C ALA A 32 11.25 -7.64 -5.58
N ILE A 33 10.93 -6.40 -5.97
CA ILE A 33 9.67 -6.11 -6.67
C ILE A 33 9.64 -6.81 -8.04
N GLU A 34 10.72 -6.73 -8.82
CA GLU A 34 10.77 -7.43 -10.12
C GLU A 34 10.61 -8.95 -10.00
N GLU A 35 11.18 -9.56 -8.97
CA GLU A 35 11.08 -11.00 -8.71
C GLU A 35 9.66 -11.43 -8.31
N ILE A 36 9.00 -10.64 -7.45
CA ILE A 36 7.59 -10.87 -7.06
C ILE A 36 6.68 -10.77 -8.28
N PHE A 37 6.90 -9.78 -9.15
CA PHE A 37 6.09 -9.57 -10.35
C PHE A 37 6.51 -10.45 -11.54
N GLY A 38 7.68 -11.09 -11.48
CA GLY A 38 8.16 -12.06 -12.45
C GLY A 38 7.66 -13.49 -12.19
N SER A 39 7.40 -13.84 -10.93
CA SER A 39 6.91 -15.16 -10.54
C SER A 39 5.37 -15.18 -10.39
N ARG A 40 4.69 -16.02 -11.17
CA ARG A 40 3.21 -16.12 -11.14
C ARG A 40 2.68 -16.48 -9.75
N SER A 41 3.38 -17.37 -9.04
CA SER A 41 3.00 -17.81 -7.69
C SER A 41 3.15 -16.68 -6.66
N ALA A 42 4.26 -15.96 -6.63
CA ALA A 42 4.45 -14.87 -5.68
C ALA A 42 3.53 -13.69 -6.00
N LEU A 43 3.28 -13.40 -7.29
CA LEU A 43 2.32 -12.38 -7.70
C LEU A 43 0.91 -12.73 -7.19
N ALA A 44 0.46 -13.97 -7.38
CA ALA A 44 -0.84 -14.43 -6.90
C ALA A 44 -0.94 -14.38 -5.37
N LEU A 45 0.09 -14.85 -4.65
CA LEU A 45 0.15 -14.77 -3.18
C LEU A 45 0.11 -13.31 -2.69
N SER A 46 0.86 -12.41 -3.34
CA SER A 46 0.84 -10.99 -3.00
C SER A 46 -0.52 -10.34 -3.26
N GLY A 47 -1.24 -10.80 -4.28
CA GLY A 47 -2.61 -10.39 -4.61
C GLY A 47 -3.59 -10.86 -3.55
N LEU A 48 -3.50 -12.13 -3.15
CA LEU A 48 -4.34 -12.74 -2.11
C LEU A 48 -4.16 -12.02 -0.77
N ILE A 49 -2.91 -11.80 -0.33
CA ILE A 49 -2.61 -11.08 0.92
C ILE A 49 -3.16 -9.65 0.87
N SER A 50 -2.94 -8.94 -0.26
CA SER A 50 -3.45 -7.57 -0.44
C SER A 50 -4.98 -7.52 -0.36
N LEU A 51 -5.66 -8.52 -0.92
CA LEU A 51 -7.12 -8.61 -0.92
C LEU A 51 -7.65 -8.92 0.48
N MET A 52 -7.04 -9.87 1.20
CA MET A 52 -7.40 -10.20 2.59
C MET A 52 -7.22 -8.99 3.52
N LEU A 53 -6.08 -8.30 3.45
CA LEU A 53 -5.82 -7.11 4.26
C LEU A 53 -6.77 -5.97 3.91
N GLY A 54 -7.04 -5.75 2.61
CA GLY A 54 -7.98 -4.73 2.17
C GLY A 54 -9.40 -4.97 2.67
N LEU A 55 -9.88 -6.22 2.59
CA LEU A 55 -11.19 -6.61 3.15
C LEU A 55 -11.24 -6.44 4.67
N ALA A 56 -10.19 -6.86 5.38
CA ALA A 56 -10.12 -6.69 6.84
C ALA A 56 -10.24 -5.22 7.25
N ILE A 57 -9.61 -4.30 6.50
CA ILE A 57 -9.70 -2.86 6.76
C ILE A 57 -11.11 -2.35 6.43
N VAL A 58 -11.67 -2.68 5.26
CA VAL A 58 -12.98 -2.15 4.83
C VAL A 58 -14.11 -2.65 5.73
N ILE A 59 -14.09 -3.92 6.12
CA ILE A 59 -15.10 -4.52 7.00
C ILE A 59 -14.92 -4.05 8.44
N GLY A 60 -13.68 -3.97 8.94
CA GLY A 60 -13.38 -3.55 10.31
C GLY A 60 -13.48 -2.05 10.54
N HIS A 61 -13.39 -1.25 9.48
CA HIS A 61 -13.41 0.21 9.53
C HIS A 61 -14.28 0.83 8.41
N PRO A 62 -15.61 0.64 8.44
CA PRO A 62 -16.53 1.16 7.42
C PRO A 62 -16.89 2.64 7.67
N ILE A 63 -15.91 3.48 7.96
CA ILE A 63 -16.12 4.89 8.29
C ILE A 63 -15.87 5.74 7.04
N TRP A 64 -16.93 6.39 6.55
CA TRP A 64 -16.90 7.30 5.40
C TRP A 64 -17.10 8.76 5.84
N GLU A 65 -16.22 9.23 6.72
CA GLU A 65 -16.16 10.63 7.11
C GLU A 65 -15.13 11.39 6.25
N VAL A 66 -15.35 12.69 6.01
CA VAL A 66 -14.40 13.59 5.32
C VAL A 66 -13.24 14.00 6.25
N ASN A 67 -12.69 13.01 6.96
CA ASN A 67 -11.62 13.13 7.94
C ASN A 67 -10.52 12.09 7.65
N TRP A 68 -9.41 12.12 8.40
CA TRP A 68 -8.32 11.14 8.29
C TRP A 68 -8.79 9.69 8.46
N ARG A 69 -9.92 9.47 9.16
CA ARG A 69 -10.56 8.15 9.29
C ARG A 69 -11.06 7.62 7.94
N GLY A 70 -11.68 8.45 7.11
CA GLY A 70 -12.12 8.06 5.77
C GLY A 70 -10.97 7.69 4.83
N LEU A 71 -9.80 8.32 5.00
CA LEU A 71 -8.60 7.96 4.24
C LEU A 71 -8.14 6.52 4.51
N ILE A 72 -8.29 6.02 5.74
CA ILE A 72 -7.95 4.64 6.10
C ILE A 72 -8.83 3.66 5.32
N THR A 73 -10.14 3.92 5.29
CA THR A 73 -11.10 3.10 4.55
C THR A 73 -10.81 3.13 3.05
N LEU A 74 -10.46 4.30 2.51
CA LEU A 74 -10.04 4.45 1.12
C LEU A 74 -8.78 3.63 0.79
N ILE A 75 -7.79 3.61 1.69
CA ILE A 75 -6.60 2.74 1.56
C ILE A 75 -7.01 1.26 1.51
N GLY A 76 -7.97 0.85 2.34
CA GLY A 76 -8.55 -0.49 2.30
C GLY A 76 -9.11 -0.84 0.92
N TYR A 77 -9.94 0.03 0.34
CA TYR A 77 -10.47 -0.16 -1.02
C TYR A 77 -9.37 -0.23 -2.08
N PHE A 78 -8.35 0.62 -2.00
CA PHE A 78 -7.20 0.54 -2.91
C PHE A 78 -6.44 -0.79 -2.78
N ALA A 79 -6.31 -1.34 -1.57
CA ALA A 79 -5.68 -2.64 -1.34
C ALA A 79 -6.50 -3.79 -1.93
N ILE A 80 -7.84 -3.75 -1.83
CA ILE A 80 -8.75 -4.69 -2.49
C ILE A 80 -8.58 -4.60 -4.01
N PHE A 81 -8.65 -3.40 -4.57
CA PHE A 81 -8.53 -3.19 -6.02
C PHE A 81 -7.18 -3.70 -6.56
N LYS A 82 -6.07 -3.37 -5.89
CA LYS A 82 -4.74 -3.89 -6.25
C LYS A 82 -4.67 -5.41 -6.16
N GLY A 83 -5.23 -6.00 -5.11
CA GLY A 83 -5.28 -7.46 -4.92
C GLY A 83 -6.06 -8.14 -6.03
N PHE A 84 -7.23 -7.60 -6.36
CA PHE A 84 -8.08 -8.08 -7.44
C PHE A 84 -7.37 -8.02 -8.81
N VAL A 85 -6.75 -6.90 -9.15
CA VAL A 85 -6.01 -6.76 -10.41
C VAL A 85 -4.84 -7.75 -10.49
N ARG A 86 -4.10 -7.98 -9.39
CA ARG A 86 -3.00 -8.96 -9.37
C ARG A 86 -3.47 -10.40 -9.59
N LEU A 87 -4.66 -10.76 -9.07
CA LEU A 87 -5.22 -12.11 -9.20
C LEU A 87 -5.90 -12.33 -10.55
N GLY A 88 -6.73 -11.38 -11.00
CA GLY A 88 -7.50 -11.49 -12.24
C GLY A 88 -6.72 -11.11 -13.50
N TYR A 89 -5.74 -10.21 -13.38
CA TYR A 89 -5.05 -9.58 -14.51
C TYR A 89 -3.53 -9.43 -14.25
N PRO A 90 -2.80 -10.55 -14.03
CA PRO A 90 -1.40 -10.52 -13.63
C PRO A 90 -0.47 -9.80 -14.62
N GLU A 91 -0.71 -9.95 -15.93
CA GLU A 91 0.08 -9.27 -16.97
C GLU A 91 -0.10 -7.74 -16.93
N HIS A 92 -1.32 -7.27 -16.65
CA HIS A 92 -1.58 -5.84 -16.47
C HIS A 92 -0.89 -5.31 -15.20
N ALA A 93 -0.93 -6.07 -14.11
CA ALA A 93 -0.26 -5.73 -12.87
C ALA A 93 1.27 -5.61 -13.07
N ARG A 94 1.87 -6.57 -13.79
CA ARG A 94 3.30 -6.57 -14.12
C ARG A 94 3.68 -5.36 -14.98
N LYS A 95 2.96 -5.13 -16.08
CA LYS A 95 3.21 -3.99 -16.97
C LYS A 95 3.10 -2.64 -16.26
N TYR A 96 2.11 -2.50 -15.37
CA TYR A 96 1.95 -1.29 -14.56
C TYR A 96 3.16 -1.06 -13.65
N VAL A 97 3.61 -2.09 -12.93
CA VAL A 97 4.72 -1.95 -11.98
C VAL A 97 6.06 -1.71 -12.68
N THR A 98 6.36 -2.37 -13.79
CA THR A 98 7.58 -2.10 -14.57
C THR A 98 7.62 -0.64 -15.04
N ARG A 99 6.52 -0.14 -15.63
CA ARG A 99 6.41 1.27 -16.02
C ARG A 99 6.55 2.23 -14.84
N LEU A 100 5.98 1.87 -13.70
CA LEU A 100 6.08 2.68 -12.50
C LEU A 100 7.52 2.76 -12.02
N LEU A 101 8.26 1.65 -11.98
CA LEU A 101 9.63 1.58 -11.50
C LEU A 101 10.63 2.33 -12.40
N GLU A 102 10.45 2.23 -13.73
CA GLU A 102 11.32 2.86 -14.73
C GLU A 102 11.01 4.35 -14.96
N GLY A 103 9.78 4.78 -14.68
CA GLY A 103 9.32 6.14 -14.93
C GLY A 103 9.41 7.11 -13.74
N PRO A 104 9.13 8.41 -13.96
CA PRO A 104 9.03 9.41 -12.89
C PRO A 104 7.87 9.13 -11.92
N GLY A 105 6.91 8.27 -12.34
CA GLY A 105 5.82 7.80 -11.51
C GLY A 105 6.30 7.10 -10.23
N CYS A 106 7.49 6.48 -10.25
CA CYS A 106 8.03 5.88 -9.04
C CYS A 106 8.29 6.92 -7.95
N THR A 107 8.94 8.02 -8.32
CA THR A 107 9.28 9.11 -7.41
C THR A 107 8.00 9.75 -6.87
N PHE A 108 7.05 10.03 -7.76
CA PHE A 108 5.74 10.57 -7.36
C PHE A 108 5.03 9.66 -6.37
N MET A 109 4.96 8.35 -6.64
CA MET A 109 4.30 7.40 -5.74
C MET A 109 5.03 7.26 -4.40
N CYS A 110 6.36 7.29 -4.38
CA CYS A 110 7.14 7.30 -3.14
C CYS A 110 6.88 8.56 -2.31
N THR A 111 6.90 9.74 -2.94
CA THR A 111 6.60 11.00 -2.26
C THR A 111 5.18 11.02 -1.71
N LEU A 112 4.20 10.56 -2.50
CA LEU A 112 2.81 10.45 -2.06
C LEU A 112 2.67 9.51 -0.85
N LEU A 113 3.31 8.33 -0.90
CA LEU A 113 3.27 7.36 0.19
C LEU A 113 3.95 7.92 1.45
N PHE A 114 4.99 8.74 1.30
CA PHE A 114 5.69 9.37 2.42
C PHE A 114 4.80 10.40 3.10
N LEU A 115 4.17 11.27 2.31
CA LEU A 115 3.28 12.31 2.82
C LEU A 115 2.05 11.68 3.50
N LEU A 116 1.43 10.66 2.89
CA LEU A 116 0.32 9.92 3.50
C LEU A 116 0.75 9.21 4.78
N GLY A 117 1.92 8.57 4.78
CA GLY A 117 2.46 7.88 5.94
C GLY A 117 2.74 8.84 7.11
N ALA A 118 3.38 9.98 6.83
CA ALA A 118 3.65 11.02 7.81
C ALA A 118 2.34 11.62 8.38
N TYR A 119 1.38 11.91 7.51
CA TYR A 119 0.08 12.46 7.90
C TYR A 119 -0.71 11.49 8.79
N LEU A 120 -0.83 10.22 8.38
CA LEU A 120 -1.53 9.20 9.18
C LEU A 120 -0.84 8.92 10.51
N THR A 121 0.50 8.93 10.53
CA THR A 121 1.26 8.79 11.77
C THR A 121 0.96 9.96 12.70
N TYR A 122 1.05 11.20 12.20
CA TYR A 122 0.74 12.38 12.99
C TYR A 122 -0.68 12.30 13.58
N CYS A 123 -1.70 12.10 12.74
CA CYS A 123 -3.08 11.96 13.21
C CYS A 123 -3.28 10.79 14.18
N GLY A 124 -2.59 9.67 13.98
CA GLY A 124 -2.69 8.51 14.87
C GLY A 124 -2.08 8.76 16.25
N PHE A 125 -1.03 9.57 16.38
CA PHE A 125 -0.40 9.86 17.67
C PHE A 125 -1.00 11.07 18.39
N THR A 126 -1.68 11.97 17.68
CA THR A 126 -2.30 13.17 18.27
C THR A 126 -3.81 13.07 18.53
N ALA A 127 -4.47 12.01 18.05
CA ALA A 127 -5.91 11.76 18.25
C ALA A 127 -6.18 10.98 19.55
#